data_AF-A0AAW0RRS9-F1
#
_entry.id   AF-A0AAW0RRS9-F1
#
_cell.length_a   1.000
_cell.length_b   1.000
_cell.length_c   1.000
_cell.angle_alpha   90.00
_cell.angle_beta   90.00
_cell.angle_gamma   90.00
#
_symmetry.space_group_name_H-M   'P 1'
#
loop_
_entity.id
_entity.type
_entity.pdbx_description
1 polymer ?
#
loop_
_entity_poly.entity_id
_entity_poly.type
_entity_poly.pdbx_seq_one_letter_code
_entity_poly.pdbx_strand_id
1 'polypeptide(L)'
;MVCDRVRSGLGPHESASLGSSGHPRSRFPSDTAPFSQRPSPARLHAAPSSNTTITDDSLASIKILDLMSERTSWYIQRESADRKIQKLRVDVNRCQPGEFPGATALLDAHLKSADFEKAKSTQRISAIDEKLVRVTSNWRSLLETAAQANSINANDYHTPTSPQRETHSDIHPKIKEMLAQMMNKYAEESQKLQYKTNNDYEVKIAALKAELTQEKEVSTELKSIAARLSAIETKVEDQAKISSQLSQAIQQESFVDLESRLVKIETTQTAMQKPDESVGEIHKTNTENSETKHQDMDPAQRLCLELEAKIEDKVTQFLLQSSDQTVSDERILRLAKTIVKDVEADLQTSLKRMADGFGTLIDKEREMRASLSVRIQAAEQSVSETAEAVKVMRAEVTAAQTASDTCRQSNAATMKNQETRIHNLTELLASARGEVESTKTELQQSIDTLWMRSTTMEAWRDNFSTASLYEALVQNLNSSFFPEHMSRLTHLSDRVANIESLVGNDGNKKRRLVEHGSSAFQSLVNR
;
A
#
# COMPACT_ATOMS: atom_id res chain seq x y z
N MET A 1 26.27 -34.97 -38.75
CA MET A 1 26.51 -33.58 -38.31
C MET A 1 26.92 -33.64 -36.86
N VAL A 2 28.22 -33.52 -36.64
CA VAL A 2 28.89 -33.62 -35.34
C VAL A 2 29.25 -32.20 -34.94
N CYS A 3 28.83 -31.77 -33.75
CA CYS A 3 29.36 -30.56 -33.13
C CYS A 3 29.93 -30.95 -31.77
N ASP A 4 31.25 -31.07 -31.75
CA ASP A 4 32.08 -31.17 -30.57
C ASP A 4 31.97 -29.89 -29.73
N ARG A 5 31.76 -30.04 -28.42
CA ARG A 5 31.95 -28.94 -27.45
C ARG A 5 33.14 -29.30 -26.57
N VAL A 6 34.27 -28.74 -26.96
CA VAL A 6 35.57 -28.86 -26.30
C VAL A 6 35.52 -28.21 -24.91
N ARG A 7 36.12 -28.93 -23.98
CA ARG A 7 36.37 -28.62 -22.58
C ARG A 7 37.84 -28.26 -22.44
N SER A 8 38.13 -27.07 -21.90
CA SER A 8 39.42 -26.63 -21.34
C SER A 8 39.08 -25.59 -20.27
N GLY A 9 39.60 -25.51 -19.05
CA GLY A 9 40.74 -26.10 -18.34
C GLY A 9 41.10 -25.03 -17.28
N LEU A 10 40.76 -25.24 -16.01
CA LEU A 10 41.68 -25.46 -14.86
C LEU A 10 42.91 -24.53 -14.77
N GLY A 11 42.99 -23.79 -13.65
CA GLY A 11 44.18 -23.18 -13.07
C GLY A 11 43.89 -22.50 -11.71
N PRO A 12 44.82 -22.45 -10.74
CA PRO A 12 44.54 -22.84 -9.34
C PRO A 12 44.84 -21.76 -8.27
N HIS A 13 44.26 -21.90 -7.07
CA HIS A 13 44.82 -21.53 -5.75
C HIS A 13 43.94 -22.19 -4.67
N GLU A 14 44.41 -23.26 -4.04
CA GLU A 14 45.09 -23.30 -2.73
C GLU A 14 44.23 -22.86 -1.52
N SER A 15 43.75 -23.91 -0.83
CA SER A 15 43.99 -24.17 0.60
C SER A 15 43.09 -23.55 1.68
N ALA A 16 42.42 -24.49 2.36
CA ALA A 16 42.09 -24.54 3.79
C ALA A 16 40.86 -23.75 4.29
N SER A 17 39.79 -24.48 4.62
CA SER A 17 39.54 -24.87 6.02
C SER A 17 38.27 -25.72 6.12
N LEU A 18 38.43 -26.90 6.72
CA LEU A 18 37.37 -27.83 7.08
C LEU A 18 36.48 -27.20 8.16
N GLY A 19 35.21 -26.98 7.82
CA GLY A 19 34.20 -26.46 8.75
C GLY A 19 32.84 -27.10 8.51
N SER A 20 32.68 -28.30 9.09
CA SER A 20 31.44 -28.90 9.61
C SER A 20 30.12 -28.61 8.89
N SER A 21 29.57 -29.65 8.26
CA SER A 21 28.21 -29.70 7.73
C SER A 21 27.16 -29.57 8.85
N GLY A 22 26.77 -28.33 9.15
CA GLY A 22 25.57 -28.02 9.93
C GLY A 22 24.37 -27.92 9.00
N HIS A 23 23.65 -29.03 8.80
CA HIS A 23 22.28 -28.99 8.28
C HIS A 23 21.42 -28.08 9.18
N PRO A 24 20.84 -26.96 8.68
CA PRO A 24 19.77 -26.32 9.41
C PRO A 24 18.54 -27.22 9.28
N ARG A 25 18.36 -28.04 10.31
CA ARG A 25 17.15 -28.80 10.60
C ARG A 25 15.98 -27.80 10.59
N SER A 26 15.28 -27.74 9.46
CA SER A 26 14.03 -27.01 9.27
C SER A 26 13.08 -27.37 10.40
N ARG A 27 12.90 -26.44 11.35
CA ARG A 27 11.87 -26.51 12.40
C ARG A 27 10.62 -25.78 11.95
N PHE A 28 10.14 -26.06 10.74
CA PHE A 28 8.75 -25.81 10.42
C PHE A 28 7.99 -27.09 10.72
N PRO A 29 7.05 -27.11 11.69
CA PRO A 29 6.12 -28.22 11.78
C PRO A 29 5.34 -28.23 10.47
N SER A 30 5.45 -29.33 9.73
CA SER A 30 4.57 -29.62 8.61
C SER A 30 3.16 -29.83 9.18
N ASP A 31 2.38 -28.76 9.30
CA ASP A 31 0.94 -28.82 9.50
C ASP A 31 0.27 -29.31 8.21
N THR A 32 0.51 -30.58 7.90
CA THR A 32 -0.36 -31.39 7.05
C THR A 32 -1.11 -32.34 7.97
N ALA A 33 -1.89 -31.77 8.88
CA ALA A 33 -2.99 -32.50 9.47
C ALA A 33 -4.02 -32.76 8.35
N PRO A 34 -4.44 -34.01 8.11
CA PRO A 34 -5.58 -34.26 7.25
C PRO A 34 -6.76 -33.48 7.83
N PHE A 35 -7.47 -32.73 6.97
CA PHE A 35 -8.73 -32.08 7.29
C PHE A 35 -9.72 -33.15 7.76
N SER A 36 -9.68 -33.48 9.05
CA SER A 36 -10.76 -34.16 9.74
C SER A 36 -11.93 -33.17 9.73
N GLN A 37 -12.93 -33.47 8.91
CA GLN A 37 -14.23 -32.82 8.97
C GLN A 37 -14.67 -32.80 10.44
N ARG A 38 -14.62 -31.61 11.05
CA ARG A 38 -15.15 -31.40 12.38
C ARG A 38 -16.68 -31.56 12.22
N PRO A 39 -17.32 -32.55 12.87
CA PRO A 39 -18.76 -32.67 12.80
C PRO A 39 -19.35 -31.36 13.31
N SER A 40 -20.25 -30.78 12.53
CA SER A 40 -21.03 -29.62 12.94
C SER A 40 -21.64 -29.88 14.33
N PRO A 41 -21.75 -28.85 15.20
CA PRO A 41 -22.37 -29.05 16.50
C PRO A 41 -23.76 -29.62 16.27
N ALA A 42 -24.04 -30.79 16.85
CA ALA A 42 -25.33 -31.43 16.78
C ALA A 42 -26.38 -30.40 17.22
N ARG A 43 -27.25 -30.06 16.27
CA ARG A 43 -28.40 -29.19 16.49
C ARG A 43 -29.23 -29.86 17.57
N LEU A 44 -29.18 -29.33 18.79
CA LEU A 44 -30.03 -29.78 19.89
C LEU A 44 -31.47 -29.55 19.44
N HIS A 45 -32.15 -30.64 19.10
CA HIS A 45 -33.60 -30.66 18.90
C HIS A 45 -34.24 -30.40 20.27
N ALA A 46 -34.45 -29.14 20.61
CA ALA A 46 -35.36 -28.77 21.67
C ALA A 46 -36.77 -29.23 21.27
N ALA A 47 -37.37 -30.04 22.12
CA ALA A 47 -38.74 -30.52 21.94
C ALA A 47 -39.70 -29.33 21.77
N PRO A 48 -40.73 -29.45 20.92
CA PRO A 48 -41.73 -28.40 20.76
C PRO A 48 -42.54 -28.29 22.05
N SER A 49 -42.18 -27.32 22.89
CA SER A 49 -42.99 -26.93 24.05
C SER A 49 -44.24 -26.23 23.55
N SER A 50 -45.37 -26.86 23.81
CA SER A 50 -46.72 -26.46 23.41
C SER A 50 -47.19 -25.16 24.08
N ASN A 51 -47.85 -24.33 23.26
CA ASN A 51 -48.96 -23.44 23.62
C ASN A 51 -48.69 -22.25 24.54
N THR A 52 -47.82 -21.35 24.11
CA THR A 52 -48.00 -19.91 24.40
C THR A 52 -48.30 -19.23 23.07
N THR A 53 -49.48 -18.63 22.96
CA THR A 53 -49.92 -17.82 21.82
C THR A 53 -49.10 -16.52 21.81
N ILE A 54 -47.84 -16.64 21.40
CA ILE A 54 -46.98 -15.51 21.12
C ILE A 54 -47.63 -14.76 19.97
N THR A 55 -48.04 -13.52 20.22
CA THR A 55 -48.64 -12.64 19.22
C THR A 55 -47.69 -12.48 18.03
N ASP A 56 -48.25 -12.62 16.83
CA ASP A 56 -47.56 -12.73 15.53
C ASP A 56 -46.54 -11.58 15.28
N ASP A 57 -46.78 -10.42 15.90
CA ASP A 57 -45.92 -9.23 15.82
C ASP A 57 -44.50 -9.42 16.39
N SER A 58 -44.35 -10.20 17.46
CA SER A 58 -43.02 -10.44 18.06
C SER A 58 -42.15 -11.36 17.18
N LEU A 59 -42.79 -12.22 16.38
CA LEU A 59 -42.15 -13.20 15.53
C LEU A 59 -41.49 -12.55 14.30
N ALA A 60 -42.06 -11.45 13.81
CA ALA A 60 -41.47 -10.63 12.75
C ALA A 60 -40.20 -9.91 13.22
N SER A 61 -40.22 -9.34 14.43
CA SER A 61 -39.06 -8.64 15.01
C SER A 61 -37.86 -9.58 15.21
N ILE A 62 -38.09 -10.79 15.72
CA ILE A 62 -37.05 -11.81 15.89
C ILE A 62 -36.44 -12.21 14.54
N LYS A 63 -37.27 -12.44 13.51
CA LYS A 63 -36.80 -12.79 12.17
C LYS A 63 -35.95 -11.69 11.52
N ILE A 64 -36.27 -10.42 11.74
CA ILE A 64 -35.47 -9.29 11.24
C ILE A 64 -34.09 -9.30 11.92
N LEU A 65 -34.05 -9.50 13.24
CA LEU A 65 -32.80 -9.54 14.00
C LEU A 65 -31.90 -10.71 13.55
N ASP A 66 -32.48 -11.89 13.34
CA ASP A 66 -31.75 -13.07 12.84
C ASP A 66 -31.17 -12.82 11.44
N LEU A 67 -31.94 -12.22 10.52
CA LEU A 67 -31.46 -11.87 9.19
C LEU A 67 -30.35 -10.81 9.22
N MET A 68 -30.44 -9.83 10.12
CA MET A 68 -29.39 -8.82 10.33
C MET A 68 -28.10 -9.43 10.88
N SER A 69 -28.22 -10.39 11.80
CA SER A 69 -27.08 -11.16 12.34
C SER A 69 -26.42 -12.00 11.24
N GLU A 70 -27.23 -12.74 10.45
CA GLU A 70 -26.73 -13.54 9.32
C GLU A 70 -26.02 -12.66 8.28
N ARG A 71 -26.62 -11.51 7.92
CA ARG A 71 -26.04 -10.53 7.01
C ARG A 71 -24.67 -10.04 7.49
N THR A 72 -24.57 -9.71 8.78
CA THR A 72 -23.32 -9.22 9.39
C THR A 72 -22.23 -10.29 9.35
N SER A 73 -22.58 -11.55 9.62
CA SER A 73 -21.64 -12.68 9.51
C SER A 73 -21.06 -12.82 8.10
N TRP A 74 -21.91 -12.76 7.07
CA TRP A 74 -21.45 -12.83 5.67
C TRP A 74 -20.62 -11.61 5.26
N TYR A 75 -20.92 -10.43 5.81
CA TYR A 75 -20.12 -9.23 5.57
C TYR A 75 -18.68 -9.40 6.10
N ILE A 76 -18.53 -9.92 7.33
CA ILE A 76 -17.21 -10.21 7.93
C ILE A 76 -16.44 -11.23 7.07
N GLN A 77 -17.11 -12.26 6.55
CA GLN A 77 -16.49 -13.23 5.65
C GLN A 77 -16.04 -12.60 4.32
N ARG A 78 -16.85 -11.72 3.74
CA ARG A 78 -16.49 -10.96 2.52
C ARG A 78 -15.24 -10.10 2.75
N GLU A 79 -15.21 -9.37 3.86
CA GLU A 79 -14.06 -8.51 4.22
C GLU A 79 -12.78 -9.34 4.44
N SER A 80 -12.90 -10.52 5.06
CA SER A 80 -11.79 -11.47 5.18
C SER A 80 -11.26 -11.92 3.82
N ALA A 81 -12.16 -12.26 2.88
CA ALA A 81 -11.78 -12.61 1.51
C ALA A 81 -11.10 -11.43 0.78
N ASP A 82 -11.61 -10.21 0.93
CA ASP A 82 -11.00 -8.99 0.37
C ASP A 82 -9.57 -8.78 0.88
N ARG A 83 -9.33 -8.91 2.19
CA ARG A 83 -7.98 -8.82 2.76
C ARG A 83 -7.05 -9.90 2.21
N LYS A 84 -7.56 -11.12 2.01
CA LYS A 84 -6.79 -12.23 1.43
C LYS A 84 -6.42 -11.95 -0.02
N ILE A 85 -7.35 -11.44 -0.83
CA ILE A 85 -7.10 -11.03 -2.22
C ILE A 85 -6.01 -9.96 -2.27
N GLN A 86 -6.13 -8.92 -1.43
CA GLN A 86 -5.15 -7.83 -1.40
C GLN A 86 -3.75 -8.34 -1.06
N LYS A 87 -3.64 -9.21 -0.06
CA LYS A 87 -2.37 -9.86 0.30
C LYS A 87 -1.79 -10.68 -0.84
N LEU A 88 -2.61 -11.53 -1.47
CA LEU A 88 -2.17 -12.37 -2.60
C LEU A 88 -1.71 -11.53 -3.79
N ARG A 89 -2.37 -10.40 -4.09
CA ARG A 89 -1.89 -9.48 -5.14
C ARG A 89 -0.52 -8.89 -4.85
N VAL A 90 -0.29 -8.50 -3.60
CA VAL A 90 1.04 -8.02 -3.17
C VAL A 90 2.08 -9.12 -3.30
N ASP A 91 1.75 -10.35 -2.89
CA ASP A 91 2.66 -11.50 -2.98
C ASP A 91 2.96 -11.87 -4.45
N VAL A 92 1.96 -11.84 -5.34
CA VAL A 92 2.14 -12.04 -6.80
C VAL A 92 3.10 -10.99 -7.36
N ASN A 93 2.95 -9.72 -6.99
CA ASN A 93 3.81 -8.64 -7.46
C ASN A 93 5.25 -8.74 -6.92
N ARG A 94 5.47 -9.42 -5.79
CA ARG A 94 6.80 -9.65 -5.22
C ARG A 94 7.55 -10.81 -5.87
N CYS A 95 6.83 -11.79 -6.42
CA CYS A 95 7.44 -12.91 -7.12
C CYS A 95 8.02 -12.44 -8.46
N GLN A 96 9.34 -12.32 -8.54
CA GLN A 96 10.03 -12.01 -9.79
C GLN A 96 9.84 -13.15 -10.80
N PRO A 97 9.63 -12.85 -12.10
CA PRO A 97 9.57 -13.86 -13.15
C PRO A 97 10.89 -14.63 -13.21
N GLY A 98 10.87 -15.92 -12.83
CA GLY A 98 12.01 -16.84 -12.98
C GLY A 98 12.66 -17.31 -11.68
N GLU A 99 12.39 -16.72 -10.53
CA GLU A 99 12.98 -17.18 -9.26
C GLU A 99 12.42 -18.54 -8.80
N PHE A 100 11.13 -18.78 -9.03
CA PHE A 100 10.46 -20.03 -8.66
C PHE A 100 9.47 -20.46 -9.74
N PRO A 101 9.87 -21.35 -10.67
CA PRO A 101 8.96 -21.92 -11.66
C PRO A 101 7.77 -22.59 -10.97
N GLY A 102 6.57 -22.00 -11.10
CA GLY A 102 5.33 -22.52 -10.53
C GLY A 102 4.75 -21.76 -9.33
N ALA A 103 5.53 -20.91 -8.64
CA ALA A 103 5.01 -20.13 -7.50
C ALA A 103 3.93 -19.13 -7.94
N THR A 104 4.14 -18.45 -9.08
CA THR A 104 3.16 -17.51 -9.64
C THR A 104 1.84 -18.20 -10.01
N ALA A 105 1.90 -19.42 -10.57
CA ALA A 105 0.71 -20.18 -10.93
C ALA A 105 -0.08 -20.63 -9.69
N LEU A 106 0.62 -21.02 -8.62
CA LEU A 106 -0.01 -21.35 -7.34
C LEU A 106 -0.67 -20.12 -6.69
N LEU A 107 0.01 -18.98 -6.68
CA LEU A 107 -0.55 -17.72 -6.15
C LEU A 107 -1.76 -17.24 -6.96
N ASP A 108 -1.73 -17.38 -8.30
CA ASP A 108 -2.86 -17.08 -9.17
C ASP A 108 -4.05 -18.01 -8.90
N ALA A 109 -3.81 -19.31 -8.69
CA ALA A 109 -4.86 -20.24 -8.30
C ALA A 109 -5.48 -19.88 -6.93
N HIS A 110 -4.66 -19.48 -5.96
CA HIS A 110 -5.16 -18.99 -4.66
C HIS A 110 -5.94 -17.68 -4.80
N LEU A 111 -5.51 -16.78 -5.69
CA LEU A 111 -6.20 -15.52 -5.95
C LEU A 111 -7.60 -15.79 -6.52
N LYS A 112 -7.70 -16.65 -7.55
CA LYS A 112 -8.98 -17.09 -8.13
C LYS A 112 -9.90 -17.75 -7.11
N SER A 113 -9.35 -18.58 -6.22
CA SER A 113 -10.12 -19.20 -5.14
C SER A 113 -10.66 -18.16 -4.15
N ALA A 114 -9.87 -17.15 -3.80
CA ALA A 114 -10.31 -16.07 -2.92
C ALA A 114 -11.38 -15.18 -3.58
N ASP A 115 -11.24 -14.88 -4.88
CA ASP A 115 -12.25 -14.16 -5.67
C ASP A 115 -13.58 -14.93 -5.72
N PHE A 116 -13.53 -16.26 -5.86
CA PHE A 116 -14.72 -17.11 -5.81
C PHE A 116 -15.46 -17.02 -4.45
N GLU A 117 -14.73 -17.12 -3.33
CA GLU A 117 -15.35 -17.00 -2.00
C GLU A 117 -15.92 -15.59 -1.74
N LYS A 118 -15.27 -14.54 -2.26
CA LYS A 118 -15.82 -13.17 -2.25
C LYS A 118 -17.13 -13.09 -3.02
N ALA A 119 -17.18 -13.64 -4.24
CA ALA A 119 -18.39 -13.65 -5.07
C ALA A 119 -19.54 -14.39 -4.38
N LYS A 120 -19.25 -15.56 -3.80
CA LYS A 120 -20.20 -16.36 -3.03
C LYS A 120 -20.73 -15.61 -1.79
N SER A 121 -19.87 -14.95 -1.04
CA SER A 121 -20.28 -14.13 0.12
C SER A 121 -21.15 -12.95 -0.32
N THR A 122 -20.81 -12.31 -1.43
CA THR A 122 -21.60 -11.21 -2.01
C THR A 122 -22.99 -11.68 -2.43
N GLN A 123 -23.09 -12.82 -3.11
CA GLN A 123 -24.38 -13.42 -3.49
C GLN A 123 -25.25 -13.74 -2.27
N ARG A 124 -24.65 -14.27 -1.19
CA ARG A 124 -25.37 -14.56 0.06
C ARG A 124 -25.91 -13.30 0.73
N ILE A 125 -25.12 -12.22 0.76
CA ILE A 125 -25.57 -10.92 1.28
C ILE A 125 -26.76 -10.41 0.48
N SER A 126 -26.69 -10.42 -0.86
CA SER A 126 -27.82 -9.99 -1.70
C SER A 126 -29.10 -10.81 -1.45
N ALA A 127 -28.98 -12.13 -1.33
CA ALA A 127 -30.12 -12.99 -1.02
C ALA A 127 -30.73 -12.71 0.37
N ILE A 128 -29.91 -12.34 1.35
CA ILE A 128 -30.39 -11.93 2.69
C ILE A 128 -31.05 -10.55 2.62
N ASP A 129 -30.49 -9.61 1.87
CA ASP A 129 -31.08 -8.28 1.68
C ASP A 129 -32.48 -8.39 1.05
N GLU A 130 -32.66 -9.25 0.04
CA GLU A 130 -33.99 -9.52 -0.54
C GLU A 130 -34.98 -10.14 0.48
N LYS A 131 -34.50 -11.00 1.39
CA LYS A 131 -35.34 -11.54 2.47
C LYS A 131 -35.70 -10.45 3.48
N LEU A 132 -34.73 -9.61 3.85
CA LEU A 132 -34.93 -8.50 4.79
C LEU A 132 -35.97 -7.52 4.25
N VAL A 133 -35.88 -7.16 2.96
CA VAL A 133 -36.86 -6.31 2.28
C VAL A 133 -38.26 -6.92 2.34
N ARG A 134 -38.41 -8.21 2.03
CA ARG A 134 -39.71 -8.89 2.11
C ARG A 134 -40.28 -8.91 3.54
N VAL A 135 -39.48 -9.30 4.53
CA VAL A 135 -39.93 -9.38 5.94
C VAL A 135 -40.31 -7.99 6.46
N THR A 136 -39.49 -6.98 6.17
CA THR A 136 -39.76 -5.59 6.61
C THR A 136 -41.00 -5.01 5.93
N SER A 137 -41.23 -5.34 4.64
CA SER A 137 -42.42 -4.90 3.91
C SER A 137 -43.69 -5.55 4.46
N ASN A 138 -43.64 -6.86 4.76
CA ASN A 138 -44.75 -7.56 5.40
C ASN A 138 -45.04 -6.99 6.79
N TRP A 139 -44.01 -6.72 7.58
CA TRP A 139 -44.15 -6.12 8.91
C TRP A 139 -44.77 -4.72 8.84
N ARG A 140 -44.34 -3.89 7.87
CA ARG A 140 -44.95 -2.58 7.61
C ARG A 140 -46.43 -2.71 7.22
N SER A 141 -46.76 -3.64 6.33
CA SER A 141 -48.16 -3.88 5.91
C SER A 141 -49.03 -4.33 7.09
N LEU A 142 -48.47 -5.13 8.01
CA LEU A 142 -49.16 -5.58 9.21
C LEU A 142 -49.44 -4.41 10.17
N LEU A 143 -48.46 -3.54 10.39
CA LEU A 143 -48.62 -2.32 11.17
C LEU A 143 -49.66 -1.37 10.57
N GLU A 144 -49.67 -1.21 9.25
CA GLU A 144 -50.64 -0.38 8.55
C GLU A 144 -52.07 -0.96 8.68
N THR A 145 -52.21 -2.28 8.57
CA THR A 145 -53.49 -2.97 8.77
C THR A 145 -53.98 -2.83 10.21
N ALA A 146 -53.08 -2.98 11.20
CA ALA A 146 -53.40 -2.78 12.61
C ALA A 146 -53.81 -1.34 12.91
N ALA A 147 -53.16 -0.35 12.29
CA ALA A 147 -53.53 1.06 12.40
C ALA A 147 -54.92 1.34 11.77
N GLN A 148 -55.22 0.76 10.61
CA GLN A 148 -56.53 0.90 9.96
C GLN A 148 -57.66 0.22 10.76
N ALA A 149 -57.42 -0.96 11.33
CA ALA A 149 -58.40 -1.66 12.17
C ALA A 149 -58.81 -0.82 13.40
N ASN A 150 -57.86 -0.09 13.99
CA ASN A 150 -58.13 0.82 15.10
C ASN A 150 -58.88 2.09 14.67
N SER A 151 -58.80 2.49 13.39
CA SER A 151 -59.51 3.65 12.85
C SER A 151 -60.99 3.36 12.53
N ILE A 152 -61.35 2.12 12.19
CA ILE A 152 -62.70 1.76 11.73
C ILE A 152 -63.67 1.57 12.90
N ASN A 153 -63.18 1.16 14.08
CA ASN A 153 -64.00 0.98 15.29
C ASN A 153 -64.38 2.29 16.02
N ALA A 154 -64.02 3.46 15.48
CA ALA A 154 -64.34 4.75 16.09
C ALA A 154 -65.68 5.37 15.62
N ASN A 155 -66.35 4.80 14.59
CA ASN A 155 -67.51 5.43 13.95
C ASN A 155 -68.82 4.62 13.99
N ASP A 156 -68.87 3.43 14.61
CA ASP A 156 -70.09 2.63 14.68
C ASP A 156 -70.70 2.67 16.10
N TYR A 157 -71.29 3.82 16.44
CA TYR A 157 -72.23 3.95 17.56
C TYR A 157 -73.65 4.04 17.00
N HIS A 158 -74.27 2.88 16.78
CA HIS A 158 -75.70 2.73 17.01
C HIS A 158 -75.92 2.06 18.38
N THR A 159 -76.62 2.82 19.22
CA THR A 159 -77.14 2.51 20.55
C THR A 159 -77.74 1.10 20.66
N PRO A 160 -77.46 0.38 21.76
CA PRO A 160 -78.53 0.24 22.73
C PRO A 160 -78.07 0.51 24.17
N THR A 161 -78.93 1.28 24.84
CA THR A 161 -78.98 1.71 26.23
C THR A 161 -78.58 0.62 27.23
N SER A 162 -77.59 0.93 28.08
CA SER A 162 -77.34 0.24 29.36
C SER A 162 -77.00 1.26 30.45
N PRO A 163 -77.28 0.96 31.73
CA PRO A 163 -77.64 1.95 32.73
C PRO A 163 -76.45 2.74 33.26
N GLN A 164 -76.75 3.98 33.64
CA GLN A 164 -75.87 4.98 34.24
C GLN A 164 -74.98 4.38 35.33
N ARG A 165 -73.67 4.29 35.06
CA ARG A 165 -72.65 4.48 36.09
C ARG A 165 -72.02 5.84 35.88
N GLU A 166 -72.36 6.74 36.79
CA GLU A 166 -71.81 8.08 36.89
C GLU A 166 -70.32 8.02 37.26
N THR A 167 -69.61 9.08 36.89
CA THR A 167 -68.26 9.49 37.35
C THR A 167 -67.03 8.73 36.81
N HIS A 168 -66.70 8.88 35.52
CA HIS A 168 -65.28 8.87 35.05
C HIS A 168 -65.04 9.60 33.70
N SER A 169 -65.97 10.47 33.27
CA SER A 169 -65.97 11.07 31.92
C SER A 169 -64.88 12.11 31.65
N ASP A 170 -64.25 12.70 32.67
CA ASP A 170 -63.26 13.78 32.49
C ASP A 170 -61.80 13.32 32.38
N ILE A 171 -61.52 12.04 32.67
CA ILE A 171 -60.15 11.51 32.62
C ILE A 171 -59.74 11.16 31.18
N HIS A 172 -60.69 10.69 30.37
CA HIS A 172 -60.44 10.22 29.01
C HIS A 172 -60.00 11.31 28.00
N PRO A 173 -60.58 12.53 27.96
CA PRO A 173 -60.10 13.58 27.06
C PRO A 173 -58.70 14.07 27.46
N LYS A 174 -58.42 14.14 28.77
CA LYS A 174 -57.12 14.58 29.29
C LYS A 174 -56.00 13.59 28.97
N ILE A 175 -56.27 12.29 29.02
CA ILE A 175 -55.32 11.24 28.58
C ILE A 175 -55.08 11.34 27.07
N LYS A 176 -56.13 11.56 26.27
CA LYS A 176 -56.03 11.68 24.81
C LYS A 176 -55.19 12.90 24.40
N GLU A 177 -55.38 14.02 25.08
CA GLU A 177 -54.61 15.25 24.86
C GLU A 177 -53.14 15.09 25.30
N MET A 178 -52.89 14.44 26.44
CA MET A 178 -51.53 14.14 26.90
C MET A 178 -50.80 13.20 25.92
N LEU A 179 -51.48 12.18 25.38
CA LEU A 179 -50.94 11.30 24.34
C LEU A 179 -50.63 12.05 23.05
N ALA A 180 -51.51 12.96 22.61
CA ALA A 180 -51.28 13.79 21.44
C ALA A 180 -50.07 14.73 21.62
N GLN A 181 -49.93 15.35 22.80
CA GLN A 181 -48.76 16.17 23.13
C GLN A 181 -47.46 15.34 23.15
N MET A 182 -47.51 14.12 23.69
CA MET A 182 -46.36 13.23 23.74
C MET A 182 -45.93 12.77 22.34
N MET A 183 -46.91 12.40 21.48
CA MET A 183 -46.68 12.05 20.08
C MET A 183 -46.08 13.23 19.29
N ASN A 184 -46.59 14.45 19.47
CA ASN A 184 -46.06 15.64 18.82
C ASN A 184 -44.62 15.93 19.27
N LYS A 185 -44.35 15.86 20.58
CA LYS A 185 -42.99 16.04 21.11
C LYS A 185 -42.02 15.00 20.57
N TYR A 186 -42.45 13.74 20.49
CA TYR A 186 -41.65 12.66 19.90
C TYR A 186 -41.38 12.90 18.41
N ALA A 187 -42.38 13.34 17.64
CA ALA A 187 -42.22 13.68 16.23
C ALA A 187 -41.23 14.84 16.02
N GLU A 188 -41.31 15.90 16.84
CA GLU A 188 -40.39 17.03 16.80
C GLU A 188 -38.95 16.62 17.15
N GLU A 189 -38.76 15.85 18.22
CA GLU A 189 -37.44 15.35 18.62
C GLU A 189 -36.86 14.40 17.57
N SER A 190 -37.68 13.53 16.99
CA SER A 190 -37.29 12.63 15.90
C SER A 190 -36.85 13.41 14.66
N GLN A 191 -37.64 14.41 14.24
CA GLN A 191 -37.30 15.26 13.10
C GLN A 191 -36.02 16.07 13.35
N LYS A 192 -35.85 16.60 14.56
CA LYS A 192 -34.63 17.32 14.95
C LYS A 192 -33.39 16.43 14.93
N LEU A 193 -33.51 15.19 15.43
CA LEU A 193 -32.43 14.21 15.39
C LEU A 193 -32.11 13.79 13.96
N GLN A 194 -33.12 13.58 13.12
CA GLN A 194 -32.97 13.25 11.71
C GLN A 194 -32.26 14.38 10.96
N TYR A 195 -32.65 15.64 11.17
CA TYR A 195 -32.01 16.80 10.57
C TYR A 195 -30.53 16.91 10.98
N LYS A 196 -30.24 16.79 12.29
CA LYS A 196 -28.87 16.82 12.80
C LYS A 196 -28.01 15.71 12.20
N THR A 197 -28.56 14.50 12.14
CA THR A 197 -27.88 13.34 11.58
C THR A 197 -27.60 13.50 10.09
N ASN A 198 -28.57 14.01 9.32
CA ASN A 198 -28.39 14.30 7.90
C ASN A 198 -27.31 15.36 7.67
N ASN A 199 -27.32 16.45 8.44
CA ASN A 199 -26.32 17.51 8.34
C ASN A 199 -24.90 16.99 8.67
N ASP A 200 -24.76 16.18 9.71
CA ASP A 200 -23.47 15.56 10.06
C ASP A 200 -22.97 14.61 8.95
N TYR A 201 -23.87 13.89 8.29
CA TYR A 201 -23.51 13.04 7.15
C TYR A 201 -23.15 13.86 5.91
N GLU A 202 -23.87 14.93 5.60
CA GLU A 202 -23.56 15.81 4.47
C GLU A 202 -22.18 16.46 4.64
N VAL A 203 -21.86 16.95 5.84
CA VAL A 203 -20.53 17.50 6.15
C VAL A 203 -19.43 16.44 5.97
N LYS A 204 -19.65 15.21 6.46
CA LYS A 204 -18.69 14.10 6.26
C LYS A 204 -18.54 13.71 4.80
N ILE A 205 -19.64 13.67 4.04
CA ILE A 205 -19.61 13.36 2.61
C ILE A 205 -18.84 14.45 1.85
N ALA A 206 -19.04 15.73 2.20
CA ALA A 206 -18.30 16.84 1.61
C ALA A 206 -16.80 16.75 1.92
N ALA A 207 -16.43 16.46 3.17
CA ALA A 207 -15.04 16.27 3.58
C ALA A 207 -14.38 15.09 2.83
N LEU A 208 -15.04 13.93 2.78
CA LEU A 208 -14.53 12.76 2.05
C LEU A 208 -14.40 13.02 0.54
N LYS A 209 -15.30 13.81 -0.05
CA LYS A 209 -15.17 14.21 -1.47
C LYS A 209 -13.95 15.10 -1.69
N ALA A 210 -13.67 16.03 -0.77
CA ALA A 210 -12.50 16.90 -0.84
C ALA A 210 -11.19 16.10 -0.69
N GLU A 211 -11.13 15.17 0.27
CA GLU A 211 -10.00 14.24 0.44
C GLU A 211 -9.79 13.39 -0.81
N LEU A 212 -10.86 12.84 -1.39
CA LEU A 212 -10.80 12.05 -2.62
C LEU A 212 -10.28 12.87 -3.83
N THR A 213 -10.64 14.15 -3.93
CA THR A 213 -10.11 15.01 -4.99
C THR A 213 -8.62 15.30 -4.80
N GLN A 214 -8.19 15.54 -3.56
CA GLN A 214 -6.78 15.75 -3.23
C GLN A 214 -5.95 14.48 -3.50
N GLU A 215 -6.46 13.31 -3.15
CA GLU A 215 -5.77 12.04 -3.41
C GLU A 215 -5.64 11.74 -4.91
N LYS A 216 -6.65 12.12 -5.72
CA LYS A 216 -6.56 12.02 -7.19
C LYS A 216 -5.45 12.92 -7.75
N GLU A 217 -5.30 14.13 -7.22
CA GLU A 217 -4.25 15.07 -7.63
C GLU A 217 -2.85 14.50 -7.29
N VAL A 218 -2.66 14.01 -6.07
CA VAL A 218 -1.42 13.32 -5.65
C VAL A 218 -1.15 12.09 -6.51
N SER A 219 -2.18 11.31 -6.87
CA SER A 219 -2.04 10.16 -7.76
C SER A 219 -1.57 10.56 -9.17
N THR A 220 -2.06 11.69 -9.69
CA THR A 220 -1.59 12.20 -11.00
C THR A 220 -0.14 12.70 -10.94
N GLU A 221 0.25 13.34 -9.83
CA GLU A 221 1.63 13.78 -9.61
C GLU A 221 2.59 12.59 -9.50
N LEU A 222 2.21 11.55 -8.75
CA LEU A 222 2.99 10.31 -8.65
C LEU A 222 3.15 9.61 -10.01
N LYS A 223 2.12 9.60 -10.85
CA LYS A 223 2.22 9.07 -12.23
C LYS A 223 3.18 9.88 -13.09
N SER A 224 3.17 11.21 -12.94
CA SER A 224 4.12 12.10 -13.62
C SER A 224 5.57 11.83 -13.18
N ILE A 225 5.80 11.67 -11.87
CA ILE A 225 7.11 11.31 -11.32
C ILE A 225 7.57 9.95 -11.83
N ALA A 226 6.70 8.93 -11.82
CA ALA A 226 7.02 7.61 -12.34
C ALA A 226 7.41 7.64 -13.82
N ALA A 227 6.72 8.43 -14.65
CA ALA A 227 7.09 8.63 -16.06
C ALA A 227 8.45 9.32 -16.21
N ARG A 228 8.76 10.33 -15.39
CA ARG A 228 10.08 10.99 -15.37
C ARG A 228 11.19 10.02 -14.97
N LEU A 229 10.96 9.17 -13.96
CA LEU A 229 11.94 8.16 -13.53
C LEU A 229 12.20 7.13 -14.64
N SER A 230 11.15 6.64 -15.31
CA SER A 230 11.30 5.74 -16.45
C SER A 230 12.11 6.37 -17.59
N ALA A 231 11.90 7.66 -17.89
CA ALA A 231 12.68 8.38 -18.89
C ALA A 231 14.16 8.59 -18.49
N ILE A 232 14.45 8.70 -17.20
CA ILE A 232 15.84 8.76 -16.69
C ILE A 232 16.49 7.39 -16.81
N GLU A 233 15.79 6.33 -16.44
CA GLU A 233 16.29 4.95 -16.52
C GLU A 233 16.69 4.59 -17.96
N THR A 234 15.85 4.92 -18.96
CA THR A 234 16.20 4.71 -20.37
C THR A 234 17.44 5.51 -20.80
N LYS A 235 17.61 6.74 -20.30
CA LYS A 235 18.80 7.55 -20.60
C LYS A 235 20.08 6.97 -19.98
N VAL A 236 19.97 6.40 -18.78
CA VAL A 236 21.10 5.72 -18.12
C VAL A 236 21.49 4.45 -18.88
N GLU A 237 20.51 3.67 -19.33
CA GLU A 237 20.72 2.48 -20.17
C GLU A 237 21.41 2.86 -21.50
N ASP A 238 20.91 3.92 -22.17
CA ASP A 238 21.51 4.44 -23.40
C ASP A 238 22.96 4.92 -23.17
N GLN A 239 23.21 5.62 -22.07
CA GLN A 239 24.56 6.05 -21.69
C GLN A 239 25.48 4.85 -21.43
N ALA A 240 25.01 3.83 -20.72
CA ALA A 240 25.78 2.60 -20.48
C ALA A 240 26.12 1.89 -21.81
N LYS A 241 25.18 1.86 -22.76
CA LYS A 241 25.40 1.29 -24.10
C LYS A 241 26.44 2.10 -24.90
N ILE A 242 26.37 3.43 -24.87
CA ILE A 242 27.36 4.30 -25.51
C ILE A 242 28.74 4.09 -24.87
N SER A 243 28.84 4.02 -23.54
CA SER A 243 30.10 3.75 -22.84
C SER A 243 30.69 2.38 -23.18
N SER A 244 29.84 1.36 -23.32
CA SER A 244 30.26 0.02 -23.77
C SER A 244 30.79 0.05 -25.20
N GLN A 245 30.10 0.73 -26.12
CA GLN A 245 30.54 0.87 -27.51
C GLN A 245 31.85 1.64 -27.63
N LEU A 246 32.00 2.73 -26.87
CA LEU A 246 33.24 3.50 -26.82
C LEU A 246 34.41 2.65 -26.30
N SER A 247 34.18 1.87 -25.24
CA SER A 247 35.20 0.95 -24.69
C SER A 247 35.61 -0.12 -25.71
N GLN A 248 34.64 -0.66 -26.46
CA GLN A 248 34.91 -1.63 -27.51
C GLN A 248 35.68 -1.01 -28.68
N ALA A 249 35.36 0.22 -29.08
CA ALA A 249 36.08 0.94 -30.13
C ALA A 249 37.54 1.21 -29.73
N ILE A 250 37.78 1.62 -28.47
CA ILE A 250 39.13 1.81 -27.93
C ILE A 250 39.91 0.48 -27.95
N GLN A 251 39.27 -0.63 -27.57
CA GLN A 251 39.90 -1.95 -27.64
C GLN A 251 40.24 -2.35 -29.09
N GLN A 252 39.32 -2.15 -30.04
CA GLN A 252 39.57 -2.42 -31.46
C GLN A 252 40.72 -1.57 -32.01
N GLU A 253 40.75 -0.27 -31.69
CA GLU A 253 41.82 0.64 -32.12
C GLU A 253 43.18 0.20 -31.54
N SER A 254 43.22 -0.21 -30.27
CA SER A 254 44.44 -0.76 -29.65
C SER A 254 44.89 -2.08 -30.29
N PHE A 255 43.95 -2.92 -30.74
CA PHE A 255 44.27 -4.17 -31.41
C PHE A 255 44.83 -3.94 -32.82
N VAL A 256 44.26 -2.98 -33.56
CA VAL A 256 44.76 -2.58 -34.88
C VAL A 256 46.16 -1.96 -34.78
N ASP A 257 46.43 -1.15 -33.75
CA ASP A 257 47.78 -0.62 -33.48
C ASP A 257 48.78 -1.75 -33.17
N LEU A 258 48.39 -2.72 -32.34
CA LEU A 258 49.22 -3.89 -32.01
C LEU A 258 49.47 -4.78 -33.23
N GLU A 259 48.47 -5.06 -34.07
CA GLU A 259 48.64 -5.80 -35.33
C GLU A 259 49.60 -5.07 -36.28
N SER A 260 49.44 -3.75 -36.44
CA SER A 260 50.33 -2.92 -37.25
C SER A 260 51.78 -3.01 -36.76
N ARG A 261 51.98 -2.95 -35.43
CA ARG A 261 53.31 -3.13 -34.81
C ARG A 261 53.86 -4.54 -34.99
N LEU A 262 53.01 -5.57 -34.88
CA LEU A 262 53.41 -6.97 -35.06
C LEU A 262 53.87 -7.21 -36.50
N VAL A 263 53.10 -6.76 -37.49
CA VAL A 263 53.48 -6.84 -38.91
C VAL A 263 54.82 -6.16 -39.15
N LYS A 264 55.06 -5.00 -38.52
CA LYS A 264 56.33 -4.27 -38.63
C LYS A 264 57.51 -5.01 -38.00
N ILE A 265 57.28 -5.75 -36.92
CA ILE A 265 58.29 -6.63 -36.29
C ILE A 265 58.53 -7.86 -37.17
N GLU A 266 57.49 -8.45 -37.73
CA GLU A 266 57.57 -9.65 -38.56
C GLU A 266 58.27 -9.37 -39.90
N THR A 267 58.01 -8.20 -40.52
CA THR A 267 58.76 -7.74 -41.69
C THR A 267 60.22 -7.46 -41.39
N THR A 268 60.54 -6.84 -40.25
CA THR A 268 61.94 -6.62 -39.83
C THR A 268 62.65 -7.94 -39.49
N GLN A 269 61.96 -8.89 -38.85
CA GLN A 269 62.53 -10.20 -38.51
C GLN A 269 62.78 -11.06 -39.75
N THR A 270 61.85 -11.09 -40.71
CA THR A 270 62.04 -11.79 -41.99
C THR A 270 63.09 -11.13 -42.88
N ALA A 271 63.25 -9.79 -42.81
CA ALA A 271 64.34 -9.10 -43.46
C ALA A 271 65.72 -9.45 -42.86
N MET A 272 65.80 -9.66 -41.55
CA MET A 272 67.03 -10.08 -40.86
C MET A 272 67.34 -11.58 -41.00
N GLN A 273 66.35 -12.41 -41.30
CA GLN A 273 66.51 -13.87 -41.41
C GLN A 273 66.91 -14.38 -42.80
N LYS A 274 67.20 -13.51 -43.78
CA LYS A 274 67.78 -13.96 -45.04
C LYS A 274 69.20 -14.49 -44.78
N PRO A 275 69.42 -15.83 -44.85
CA PRO A 275 70.74 -16.38 -44.68
C PRO A 275 71.54 -16.08 -45.94
N ASP A 276 72.76 -15.64 -45.72
CA ASP A 276 73.81 -15.52 -46.73
C ASP A 276 74.26 -16.95 -47.11
N GLU A 277 73.40 -17.69 -47.82
CA GLU A 277 73.77 -18.95 -48.46
C GLU A 277 74.28 -18.66 -49.87
N SER A 278 75.56 -18.28 -49.90
CA SER A 278 76.44 -18.67 -50.98
C SER A 278 76.58 -20.20 -50.98
N VAL A 279 76.25 -20.84 -52.10
CA VAL A 279 77.12 -21.72 -52.89
C VAL A 279 76.26 -22.58 -53.83
N GLY A 280 76.32 -22.22 -55.12
CA GLY A 280 76.30 -23.10 -56.29
C GLY A 280 75.06 -23.95 -56.56
N GLU A 281 74.32 -23.64 -57.63
CA GLU A 281 74.32 -24.52 -58.80
C GLU A 281 73.75 -23.83 -60.04
N ILE A 282 74.38 -24.16 -61.16
CA ILE A 282 74.10 -23.73 -62.52
C ILE A 282 72.75 -24.32 -62.95
N HIS A 283 71.75 -23.49 -63.29
CA HIS A 283 70.90 -23.77 -64.45
C HIS A 283 70.19 -22.51 -64.97
N LYS A 284 70.68 -22.15 -66.16
CA LYS A 284 70.12 -21.30 -67.20
C LYS A 284 68.64 -21.63 -67.49
N THR A 285 67.74 -20.68 -67.28
CA THR A 285 66.68 -20.32 -68.26
C THR A 285 66.07 -18.97 -67.93
N ASN A 286 66.15 -18.09 -68.94
CA ASN A 286 65.42 -16.85 -69.16
C ASN A 286 63.98 -16.88 -68.62
N THR A 287 63.50 -15.77 -68.04
CA THR A 287 62.44 -14.92 -68.63
C THR A 287 62.20 -13.72 -67.72
N GLU A 288 62.19 -12.56 -68.35
CA GLU A 288 62.04 -11.20 -67.83
C GLU A 288 60.76 -11.05 -66.99
N ASN A 289 60.91 -10.46 -65.80
CA ASN A 289 60.06 -9.37 -65.29
C ASN A 289 60.54 -8.98 -63.88
N SER A 290 61.56 -8.13 -63.85
CA SER A 290 62.05 -7.45 -62.65
C SER A 290 61.33 -6.11 -62.49
N GLU A 291 60.04 -6.13 -62.16
CA GLU A 291 59.37 -4.98 -61.54
C GLU A 291 59.62 -5.04 -60.02
N THR A 292 60.72 -4.36 -59.70
CA THR A 292 61.27 -3.92 -58.41
C THR A 292 60.40 -4.01 -57.14
N LYS A 293 60.85 -4.92 -56.26
CA LYS A 293 60.80 -4.85 -54.78
C LYS A 293 61.48 -3.57 -54.24
N HIS A 294 60.88 -2.40 -54.42
CA HIS A 294 61.39 -1.14 -53.85
C HIS A 294 60.56 -0.57 -52.69
N GLN A 295 59.57 -1.31 -52.19
CA GLN A 295 58.60 -0.78 -51.25
C GLN A 295 59.04 -0.77 -49.78
N ASP A 296 60.14 -1.47 -49.44
CA ASP A 296 60.59 -1.68 -48.06
C ASP A 296 62.00 -1.11 -47.77
N MET A 297 62.55 -0.34 -48.72
CA MET A 297 63.82 0.35 -48.50
C MET A 297 63.60 1.63 -47.71
N ASP A 298 64.47 1.86 -46.72
CA ASP A 298 64.60 3.14 -46.03
C ASP A 298 64.64 4.28 -47.06
N PRO A 299 63.77 5.31 -46.95
CA PRO A 299 63.70 6.42 -47.90
C PRO A 299 65.06 7.05 -48.22
N ALA A 300 65.97 7.10 -47.23
CA ALA A 300 67.32 7.60 -47.42
C ALA A 300 68.15 6.69 -48.34
N GLN A 301 68.05 5.37 -48.14
CA GLN A 301 68.76 4.37 -48.92
C GLN A 301 68.22 4.31 -50.36
N ARG A 302 66.92 4.53 -50.56
CA ARG A 302 66.31 4.61 -51.90
C ARG A 302 66.79 5.83 -52.67
N LEU A 303 66.93 6.98 -51.99
CA LEU A 303 67.51 8.19 -52.58
C LEU A 303 68.98 7.98 -52.95
N CYS A 304 69.77 7.30 -52.13
CA CYS A 304 71.16 6.98 -52.45
C CYS A 304 71.28 6.12 -53.72
N LEU A 305 70.46 5.07 -53.84
CA LEU A 305 70.48 4.21 -55.04
C LEU A 305 69.99 4.94 -56.30
N GLU A 306 68.96 5.79 -56.19
CA GLU A 306 68.48 6.59 -57.33
C GLU A 306 69.53 7.61 -57.79
N LEU A 307 70.30 8.14 -56.85
CA LEU A 307 71.42 9.05 -57.12
C LEU A 307 72.57 8.32 -57.81
N GLU A 308 72.93 7.15 -57.30
CA GLU A 308 73.99 6.31 -57.85
C GLU A 308 73.67 5.91 -59.30
N ALA A 309 72.43 5.48 -59.56
CA ALA A 309 71.95 5.15 -60.90
C ALA A 309 71.96 6.36 -61.85
N LYS A 310 71.56 7.56 -61.40
CA LYS A 310 71.63 8.80 -62.21
C LYS A 310 73.07 9.20 -62.54
N ILE A 311 74.00 9.04 -61.60
CA ILE A 311 75.42 9.33 -61.81
C ILE A 311 75.99 8.35 -62.83
N GLU A 312 75.68 7.06 -62.67
CA GLU A 312 76.14 6.00 -63.56
C GLU A 312 75.62 6.21 -64.99
N ASP A 313 74.34 6.55 -65.17
CA ASP A 313 73.74 6.84 -66.47
C ASP A 313 74.39 8.06 -67.15
N LYS A 314 74.60 9.16 -66.41
CA LYS A 314 75.28 10.36 -66.96
C LYS A 314 76.75 10.11 -67.33
N VAL A 315 77.47 9.32 -66.53
CA VAL A 315 78.86 8.93 -66.83
C VAL A 315 78.91 8.05 -68.08
N THR A 316 78.00 7.09 -68.18
CA THR A 316 77.89 6.18 -69.33
C THR A 316 77.53 6.94 -70.61
N GLN A 317 76.57 7.86 -70.54
CA GLN A 317 76.18 8.73 -71.66
C GLN A 317 77.35 9.62 -72.13
N PHE A 318 78.15 10.14 -71.20
CA PHE A 318 79.33 10.96 -71.53
C PHE A 318 80.44 10.14 -72.22
N LEU A 319 80.71 8.93 -71.72
CA LEU A 319 81.69 8.02 -72.32
C LEU A 319 81.27 7.60 -73.74
N LEU A 320 79.98 7.35 -73.97
CA LEU A 320 79.43 7.06 -75.31
C LEU A 320 79.52 8.24 -76.28
N GLN A 321 79.40 9.48 -75.80
CA GLN A 321 79.52 10.68 -76.64
C GLN A 321 80.96 11.09 -76.98
N SER A 322 81.99 10.44 -76.41
CA SER A 322 83.40 10.85 -76.51
C SER A 322 84.32 9.83 -77.18
N SER A 323 83.77 8.91 -77.97
CA SER A 323 84.41 7.65 -78.40
C SER A 323 85.73 7.72 -79.20
N ASP A 324 86.28 8.88 -79.57
CA ASP A 324 87.56 8.94 -80.32
C ASP A 324 88.50 10.12 -79.96
N GLN A 325 88.26 10.84 -78.86
CA GLN A 325 89.09 11.98 -78.48
C GLN A 325 89.54 11.87 -77.01
N THR A 326 90.86 11.88 -76.75
CA THR A 326 91.42 11.91 -75.39
C THR A 326 90.76 13.05 -74.60
N VAL A 327 89.85 12.68 -73.71
CA VAL A 327 89.07 13.62 -72.91
C VAL A 327 90.03 14.31 -71.95
N SER A 328 90.23 15.62 -72.08
CA SER A 328 91.09 16.35 -71.16
C SER A 328 90.48 16.37 -69.76
N ASP A 329 91.31 16.27 -68.72
CA ASP A 329 90.88 16.27 -67.31
C ASP A 329 89.97 17.46 -66.99
N GLU A 330 90.22 18.62 -67.59
CA GLU A 330 89.39 19.83 -67.47
C GLU A 330 87.92 19.65 -67.90
N ARG A 331 87.65 18.73 -68.83
CA ARG A 331 86.29 18.43 -69.31
C ARG A 331 85.60 17.44 -68.36
N ILE A 332 86.34 16.48 -67.83
CA ILE A 332 85.86 15.56 -66.78
C ILE A 332 85.53 16.34 -65.51
N LEU A 333 86.40 17.28 -65.10
CA LEU A 333 86.20 18.12 -63.92
C LEU A 333 84.97 19.02 -64.06
N ARG A 334 84.73 19.58 -65.26
CA ARG A 334 83.51 20.35 -65.55
C ARG A 334 82.24 19.50 -65.53
N LEU A 335 82.30 18.27 -66.03
CA LEU A 335 81.17 17.34 -65.97
C LEU A 335 80.87 16.94 -64.52
N ALA A 336 81.89 16.51 -63.77
CA ALA A 336 81.75 16.14 -62.37
C ALA A 336 81.18 17.30 -61.54
N LYS A 337 81.66 18.53 -61.76
CA LYS A 337 81.13 19.73 -61.10
C LYS A 337 79.67 20.01 -61.43
N THR A 338 79.24 19.72 -62.67
CA THR A 338 77.83 19.85 -63.08
C THR A 338 76.97 18.76 -62.41
N ILE A 339 77.42 17.50 -62.42
CA ILE A 339 76.72 16.38 -61.78
C ILE A 339 76.55 16.62 -60.27
N VAL A 340 77.62 17.04 -59.58
CA VAL A 340 77.56 17.35 -58.15
C VAL A 340 76.56 18.47 -57.85
N LYS A 341 76.52 19.52 -58.67
CA LYS A 341 75.54 20.61 -58.52
C LYS A 341 74.10 20.14 -58.72
N ASP A 342 73.84 19.32 -59.73
CA ASP A 342 72.51 18.77 -60.00
C ASP A 342 72.06 17.88 -58.82
N VAL A 343 72.94 17.01 -58.34
CA VAL A 343 72.74 16.14 -57.18
C VAL A 343 72.47 16.95 -55.91
N GLU A 344 73.24 18.00 -55.66
CA GLU A 344 73.05 18.90 -54.52
C GLU A 344 71.69 19.58 -54.58
N ALA A 345 71.26 20.05 -55.75
CA ALA A 345 69.95 20.66 -55.94
C ALA A 345 68.79 19.67 -55.73
N ASP A 346 68.91 18.43 -56.23
CA ASP A 346 67.94 17.35 -56.00
C ASP A 346 67.85 17.00 -54.50
N LEU A 347 68.99 16.88 -53.81
CA LEU A 347 69.06 16.64 -52.36
C LEU A 347 68.45 17.78 -51.56
N GLN A 348 68.77 19.04 -51.88
CA GLN A 348 68.19 20.21 -51.21
C GLN A 348 66.67 20.25 -51.41
N THR A 349 66.19 19.93 -52.61
CA THR A 349 64.75 19.88 -52.92
C THR A 349 64.06 18.76 -52.14
N SER A 350 64.69 17.58 -52.04
CA SER A 350 64.19 16.44 -51.27
C SER A 350 64.14 16.75 -49.76
N LEU A 351 65.23 17.32 -49.21
CA LEU A 351 65.30 17.76 -47.81
C LEU A 351 64.25 18.81 -47.49
N LYS A 352 64.05 19.79 -48.36
CA LYS A 352 62.99 20.80 -48.20
C LYS A 352 61.60 20.16 -48.20
N ARG A 353 61.33 19.24 -49.13
CA ARG A 353 60.05 18.50 -49.18
C ARG A 353 59.81 17.68 -47.91
N MET A 354 60.85 17.01 -47.37
CA MET A 354 60.75 16.30 -46.10
C MET A 354 60.51 17.26 -44.93
N ALA A 355 61.22 18.39 -44.87
CA ALA A 355 61.03 19.40 -43.84
C ALA A 355 59.59 19.97 -43.86
N ASP A 356 59.05 20.26 -45.04
CA ASP A 356 57.66 20.72 -45.22
C ASP A 356 56.66 19.63 -44.80
N GLY A 357 56.95 18.36 -45.12
CA GLY A 357 56.16 17.20 -44.70
C GLY A 357 56.14 17.02 -43.17
N PHE A 358 57.28 17.12 -42.51
CA PHE A 358 57.38 17.10 -41.05
C PHE A 358 56.68 18.29 -40.41
N GLY A 359 56.82 19.50 -40.98
CA GLY A 359 56.10 20.69 -40.51
C GLY A 359 54.59 20.48 -40.54
N THR A 360 54.05 19.99 -41.65
CA THR A 360 52.62 19.68 -41.80
C THR A 360 52.15 18.62 -40.80
N LEU A 361 52.98 17.61 -40.51
CA LEU A 361 52.65 16.55 -39.54
C LEU A 361 52.65 17.09 -38.11
N ILE A 362 53.61 17.95 -37.75
CA ILE A 362 53.65 18.63 -36.45
C ILE A 362 52.45 19.55 -36.26
N ASP A 363 52.04 20.29 -37.28
CA ASP A 363 50.87 21.17 -37.20
C ASP A 363 49.57 20.37 -37.00
N LYS A 364 49.40 19.25 -37.72
CA LYS A 364 48.27 18.33 -37.52
C LYS A 364 48.27 17.72 -36.12
N GLU A 365 49.44 17.34 -35.62
CA GLU A 365 49.61 16.81 -34.27
C GLU A 365 49.18 17.85 -33.21
N ARG A 366 49.61 19.10 -33.38
CA ARG A 366 49.22 20.22 -32.52
C ARG A 366 47.72 20.50 -32.59
N GLU A 367 47.11 20.45 -33.77
CA GLU A 367 45.65 20.60 -33.95
C GLU A 367 44.87 19.47 -33.24
N MET A 368 45.31 18.22 -33.39
CA MET A 368 44.71 17.07 -32.71
C MET A 368 44.83 17.20 -31.18
N ARG A 369 45.98 17.63 -30.65
CA ARG A 369 46.15 17.90 -29.22
C ARG A 369 45.20 18.99 -28.73
N ALA A 370 45.05 20.08 -29.48
CA ALA A 370 44.13 21.15 -29.14
C ALA A 370 42.68 20.66 -29.13
N SER A 371 42.27 19.89 -30.15
CA SER A 371 40.94 19.27 -30.23
C SER A 371 40.68 18.31 -29.06
N LEU A 372 41.67 17.47 -28.72
CA LEU A 372 41.58 16.53 -27.61
C LEU A 372 41.43 17.26 -26.27
N SER A 373 42.21 18.34 -26.06
CA SER A 373 42.12 19.17 -24.85
C SER A 373 40.71 19.75 -24.66
N VAL A 374 40.09 20.27 -25.72
CA VAL A 374 38.70 20.78 -25.68
C VAL A 374 37.70 19.67 -25.34
N ARG A 375 37.88 18.46 -25.89
CA ARG A 375 37.01 17.31 -25.58
C ARG A 375 37.17 16.85 -24.13
N ILE A 376 38.40 16.84 -23.60
CA ILE A 376 38.66 16.51 -22.19
C ILE A 376 37.97 17.52 -21.29
N GLN A 377 38.13 18.82 -21.56
CA GLN A 377 37.49 19.87 -20.76
C GLN A 377 35.95 19.78 -20.80
N ALA A 378 35.37 19.50 -21.96
CA ALA A 378 33.92 19.29 -22.09
C ALA A 378 33.45 18.04 -21.30
N ALA A 379 34.24 16.96 -21.32
CA ALA A 379 33.95 15.76 -20.55
C ALA A 379 34.04 16.00 -19.03
N GLU A 380 35.06 16.72 -18.57
CA GLU A 380 35.21 17.12 -17.16
C GLU A 380 34.03 17.97 -16.69
N GLN A 381 33.60 18.94 -17.51
CA GLN A 381 32.43 19.75 -17.20
C GLN A 381 31.16 18.91 -17.13
N SER A 382 30.94 18.01 -18.09
CA SER A 382 29.78 17.10 -18.09
C SER A 382 29.77 16.17 -16.86
N VAL A 383 30.93 15.65 -16.45
CA VAL A 383 31.07 14.83 -15.23
C VAL A 383 30.74 15.67 -13.98
N SER A 384 31.22 16.92 -13.92
CA SER A 384 30.93 17.82 -12.80
C SER A 384 29.43 18.17 -12.68
N GLU A 385 28.78 18.49 -13.81
CA GLU A 385 27.33 18.73 -13.86
C GLU A 385 26.53 17.49 -13.45
N THR A 386 26.95 16.31 -13.91
CA THR A 386 26.33 15.03 -13.52
C THR A 386 26.51 14.75 -12.03
N ALA A 387 27.68 15.02 -11.46
CA ALA A 387 27.95 14.84 -10.04
C ALA A 387 27.06 15.75 -9.17
N GLU A 388 26.88 17.02 -9.55
CA GLU A 388 25.99 17.93 -8.83
C GLU A 388 24.52 17.51 -8.98
N ALA A 389 24.09 17.06 -10.16
CA ALA A 389 22.74 16.51 -10.37
C ALA A 389 22.47 15.28 -9.47
N VAL A 390 23.44 14.36 -9.35
CA VAL A 390 23.34 13.20 -8.45
C VAL A 390 23.23 13.63 -6.99
N LYS A 391 23.97 14.66 -6.59
CA LYS A 391 23.91 15.21 -5.22
C LYS A 391 22.54 15.83 -4.91
N VAL A 392 21.96 16.58 -5.86
CA VAL A 392 20.59 17.12 -5.74
C VAL A 392 19.57 15.98 -5.62
N MET A 393 19.64 14.96 -6.49
CA MET A 393 18.75 13.80 -6.42
C MET A 393 18.85 13.06 -5.08
N ARG A 394 20.06 12.89 -4.52
CA ARG A 394 20.24 12.29 -3.19
C ARG A 394 19.58 13.12 -2.09
N ALA A 395 19.66 14.45 -2.17
CA ALA A 395 19.00 15.33 -1.23
C ALA A 395 17.46 15.22 -1.33
N GLU A 396 16.91 15.21 -2.55
CA GLU A 396 15.48 15.03 -2.80
C GLU A 396 14.97 13.67 -2.29
N VAL A 397 15.70 12.58 -2.57
CA VAL A 397 15.36 11.24 -2.06
C VAL A 397 15.37 11.20 -0.53
N THR A 398 16.35 11.85 0.11
CA THR A 398 16.42 11.94 1.57
C THR A 398 15.23 12.72 2.13
N ALA A 399 14.86 13.85 1.50
CA ALA A 399 13.70 14.65 1.91
C ALA A 399 12.36 13.91 1.70
N ALA A 400 12.22 13.17 0.60
CA ALA A 400 11.05 12.33 0.35
C ALA A 400 10.94 11.19 1.38
N GLN A 401 12.07 10.58 1.73
CA GLN A 401 12.12 9.53 2.75
C GLN A 401 11.70 10.05 4.14
N THR A 402 12.22 11.22 4.56
CA THR A 402 11.83 11.81 5.85
C THR A 402 10.37 12.25 5.88
N ALA A 403 9.82 12.77 4.77
CA ALA A 403 8.40 13.07 4.65
C ALA A 403 7.53 11.81 4.75
N SER A 404 7.92 10.73 4.07
CA SER A 404 7.26 9.42 4.14
C SER A 404 7.26 8.87 5.57
N ASP A 405 8.39 8.92 6.27
CA ASP A 405 8.50 8.40 7.64
C ASP A 405 7.67 9.24 8.63
N THR A 406 7.63 10.56 8.45
CA THR A 406 6.76 11.46 9.22
C THR A 406 5.27 11.13 9.00
N CYS A 407 4.87 10.86 7.76
CA CYS A 407 3.51 10.46 7.43
C CYS A 407 3.15 9.11 8.08
N ARG A 408 4.04 8.11 8.01
CA ARG A 408 3.86 6.81 8.67
C ARG A 408 3.68 6.96 10.17
N GLN A 409 4.47 7.82 10.81
CA GLN A 409 4.38 8.08 12.25
C GLN A 409 3.05 8.76 12.63
N SER A 410 2.59 9.73 11.84
CA SER A 410 1.28 10.38 12.01
C SER A 410 0.12 9.37 11.87
N ASN A 411 0.19 8.50 10.86
CA ASN A 411 -0.82 7.46 10.65
C ASN A 411 -0.84 6.45 11.81
N ALA A 412 0.33 6.03 12.30
CA ALA A 412 0.42 5.14 13.46
C ALA A 412 -0.19 5.78 14.73
N ALA A 413 0.06 7.08 14.96
CA ALA A 413 -0.54 7.82 16.07
C ALA A 413 -2.07 7.91 15.94
N THR A 414 -2.57 8.16 14.72
CA THR A 414 -4.00 8.23 14.42
C THR A 414 -4.69 6.87 14.64
N MET A 415 -4.06 5.78 14.18
CA MET A 415 -4.58 4.42 14.41
C MET A 415 -4.63 4.07 15.90
N LYS A 416 -3.59 4.41 16.67
CA LYS A 416 -3.57 4.20 18.12
C LYS A 416 -4.70 4.97 18.83
N ASN A 417 -4.98 6.20 18.38
CA ASN A 417 -6.08 7.00 18.92
C ASN A 417 -7.44 6.35 18.58
N GLN A 418 -7.62 5.89 17.34
CA GLN A 418 -8.83 5.16 16.94
C GLN A 418 -9.02 3.87 17.74
N GLU A 419 -7.97 3.10 17.96
CA GLU A 419 -8.00 1.87 18.78
C GLU A 419 -8.42 2.18 20.22
N THR A 420 -7.84 3.22 20.82
CA THR A 420 -8.23 3.71 22.17
C THR A 420 -9.71 4.10 22.21
N ARG A 421 -10.20 4.80 21.18
CA ARG A 421 -11.61 5.19 21.09
C ARG A 421 -12.55 3.99 20.94
N ILE A 422 -12.15 2.98 20.15
CA ILE A 422 -12.92 1.73 20.00
C ILE A 422 -12.97 0.98 21.33
N HIS A 423 -11.85 0.92 22.06
CA HIS A 423 -11.79 0.31 23.38
C HIS A 423 -12.76 0.99 24.36
N ASN A 424 -12.72 2.32 24.46
CA ASN A 424 -13.63 3.09 25.32
C ASN A 424 -15.11 2.89 24.94
N LEU A 425 -15.43 2.85 23.64
CA LEU A 425 -16.79 2.57 23.18
C LEU A 425 -17.24 1.14 23.52
N THR A 426 -16.32 0.18 23.47
CA THR A 426 -16.58 -1.21 23.82
C THR A 426 -16.87 -1.34 25.32
N GLU A 427 -16.12 -0.64 26.16
CA GLU A 427 -16.33 -0.59 27.61
C GLU A 427 -17.67 0.08 27.96
N LEU A 428 -17.99 1.21 27.33
CA LEU A 428 -19.30 1.87 27.48
C LEU A 428 -20.46 0.96 27.07
N LEU A 429 -20.32 0.22 25.98
CA LEU A 429 -21.35 -0.72 25.52
C LEU A 429 -21.51 -1.89 26.50
N ALA A 430 -20.41 -2.40 27.04
CA ALA A 430 -20.44 -3.44 28.08
C ALA A 430 -21.14 -2.94 29.35
N SER A 431 -20.86 -1.71 29.79
CA SER A 431 -21.51 -1.06 30.93
C SER A 431 -23.01 -0.90 30.70
N ALA A 432 -23.41 -0.32 29.57
CA ALA A 432 -24.81 -0.13 29.21
C ALA A 432 -25.57 -1.47 29.12
N ARG A 433 -24.94 -2.53 28.60
CA ARG A 433 -25.51 -3.87 28.59
C ARG A 433 -25.73 -4.40 30.01
N GLY A 434 -24.79 -4.15 30.93
CA GLY A 434 -24.93 -4.49 32.35
C GLY A 434 -26.14 -3.80 32.99
N GLU A 435 -26.31 -2.50 32.75
CA GLU A 435 -27.46 -1.73 33.24
C GLU A 435 -28.79 -2.24 32.66
N VAL A 436 -28.84 -2.58 31.37
CA VAL A 436 -30.02 -3.16 30.73
C VAL A 436 -30.38 -4.52 31.32
N GLU A 437 -29.42 -5.41 31.56
CA GLU A 437 -29.72 -6.69 32.21
C GLU A 437 -30.15 -6.48 33.68
N SER A 438 -29.56 -5.52 34.42
CA SER A 438 -30.00 -5.17 35.78
C SER A 438 -31.46 -4.72 35.80
N THR A 439 -31.80 -3.72 34.99
CA THR A 439 -33.18 -3.20 34.89
C THR A 439 -34.18 -4.26 34.43
N LYS A 440 -33.77 -5.16 33.53
CA LYS A 440 -34.58 -6.32 33.14
C LYS A 440 -34.83 -7.27 34.31
N THR A 441 -33.83 -7.55 35.15
CA THR A 441 -34.03 -8.39 36.35
C THR A 441 -34.94 -7.71 37.37
N GLU A 442 -34.82 -6.41 37.59
CA GLU A 442 -35.71 -5.62 38.46
C GLU A 442 -37.16 -5.60 37.94
N LEU A 443 -37.33 -5.44 36.63
CA LEU A 443 -38.63 -5.50 35.97
C LEU A 443 -39.25 -6.90 36.13
N GLN A 444 -38.47 -7.96 35.91
CA GLN A 444 -38.94 -9.33 36.09
C GLN A 444 -39.41 -9.58 37.53
N GLN A 445 -38.62 -9.14 38.52
CA GLN A 445 -39.02 -9.23 39.94
C GLN A 445 -40.32 -8.47 40.23
N SER A 446 -40.51 -7.31 39.60
CA SER A 446 -41.73 -6.52 39.72
C SER A 446 -42.94 -7.22 39.10
N ILE A 447 -42.76 -7.83 37.92
CA ILE A 447 -43.78 -8.65 37.24
C ILE A 447 -44.16 -9.85 38.10
N ASP A 448 -43.17 -10.59 38.61
CA ASP A 448 -43.41 -11.76 39.47
C ASP A 448 -44.16 -11.35 40.75
N THR A 449 -43.80 -10.20 41.34
CA THR A 449 -44.50 -9.63 42.49
C THR A 449 -45.96 -9.29 42.15
N LEU A 450 -46.20 -8.67 40.99
CA LEU A 450 -47.55 -8.33 40.52
C LEU A 450 -48.38 -9.58 40.24
N TRP A 451 -47.78 -10.60 39.62
CA TRP A 451 -48.40 -11.90 39.35
C TRP A 451 -48.82 -12.60 40.65
N MET A 452 -47.94 -12.63 41.65
CA MET A 452 -48.24 -13.18 42.98
C MET A 452 -49.39 -12.42 43.66
N ARG A 453 -49.46 -11.09 43.52
CA ARG A 453 -50.58 -10.28 44.03
C ARG A 453 -51.88 -10.58 43.27
N SER A 454 -51.83 -10.71 41.95
CA SER A 454 -52.99 -11.02 41.12
C SER A 454 -53.57 -12.39 41.45
N THR A 455 -52.73 -13.42 41.55
CA THR A 455 -53.15 -14.78 41.94
C THR A 455 -53.69 -14.83 43.36
N THR A 456 -53.11 -14.05 44.28
CA THR A 456 -53.66 -13.88 45.63
C THR A 456 -55.04 -13.23 45.58
N MET A 457 -55.22 -12.14 44.81
CA MET A 457 -56.52 -11.48 44.64
C MET A 457 -57.55 -12.40 43.98
N GLU A 458 -57.14 -13.23 43.02
CA GLU A 458 -57.99 -14.23 42.37
C GLU A 458 -58.41 -15.32 43.36
N ALA A 459 -57.47 -15.86 44.15
CA ALA A 459 -57.80 -16.78 45.25
C ALA A 459 -58.74 -16.13 46.27
N TRP A 460 -58.54 -14.84 46.59
CA TRP A 460 -59.46 -14.10 47.46
C TRP A 460 -60.86 -13.99 46.84
N ARG A 461 -60.95 -13.60 45.56
CA ARG A 461 -62.21 -13.51 44.81
C ARG A 461 -62.97 -14.84 44.81
N ASP A 462 -62.27 -15.93 44.56
CA ASP A 462 -62.87 -17.26 44.50
C ASP A 462 -63.36 -17.72 45.89
N ASN A 463 -62.62 -17.39 46.95
CA ASN A 463 -63.01 -17.66 48.34
C ASN A 463 -64.04 -16.66 48.92
N PHE A 464 -64.25 -15.49 48.29
CA PHE A 464 -65.25 -14.47 48.68
C PHE A 464 -66.71 -14.91 48.46
N SER A 465 -66.92 -16.11 47.90
CA SER A 465 -68.24 -16.71 47.68
C SER A 465 -68.79 -17.47 48.90
N THR A 466 -68.08 -17.49 50.04
CA THR A 466 -68.48 -18.25 51.25
C THR A 466 -68.35 -17.44 52.54
N ALA A 467 -69.35 -17.56 53.44
CA ALA A 467 -69.45 -16.84 54.71
C ALA A 467 -68.21 -16.96 55.62
N SER A 468 -67.42 -18.03 55.47
CA SER A 468 -66.15 -18.24 56.16
C SER A 468 -65.07 -17.20 55.83
N LEU A 469 -65.13 -16.56 54.66
CA LEU A 469 -64.15 -15.54 54.29
C LEU A 469 -64.36 -14.24 55.07
N TYR A 470 -65.60 -13.82 55.33
CA TYR A 470 -65.85 -12.63 56.15
C TYR A 470 -65.23 -12.80 57.54
N GLU A 471 -65.38 -13.98 58.13
CA GLU A 471 -64.82 -14.32 59.43
C GLU A 471 -63.28 -14.34 59.40
N ALA A 472 -62.68 -14.91 58.35
CA ALA A 472 -61.24 -14.91 58.15
C ALA A 472 -60.66 -13.51 57.86
N LEU A 473 -61.39 -12.64 57.16
CA LEU A 473 -61.00 -11.26 56.87
C LEU A 473 -61.05 -10.40 58.13
N VAL A 474 -62.12 -10.54 58.93
CA VAL A 474 -62.24 -9.89 60.24
C VAL A 474 -61.14 -10.38 61.17
N GLN A 475 -60.85 -11.68 61.19
CA GLN A 475 -59.73 -12.23 61.97
C GLN A 475 -58.39 -11.67 61.51
N ASN A 476 -58.10 -11.67 60.21
CA ASN A 476 -56.82 -11.20 59.68
C ASN A 476 -56.64 -9.69 59.89
N LEU A 477 -57.67 -8.88 59.66
CA LEU A 477 -57.63 -7.45 59.98
C LEU A 477 -57.35 -7.22 61.46
N ASN A 478 -58.01 -7.96 62.35
CA ASN A 478 -57.80 -7.86 63.79
C ASN A 478 -56.45 -8.40 64.26
N SER A 479 -55.88 -9.42 63.59
CA SER A 479 -54.65 -10.08 64.03
C SER A 479 -53.39 -9.52 63.40
N SER A 480 -53.44 -8.99 62.17
CA SER A 480 -52.25 -8.51 61.44
C SER A 480 -52.29 -7.00 61.21
N PHE A 481 -53.41 -6.47 60.71
CA PHE A 481 -53.49 -5.07 60.32
C PHE A 481 -53.56 -4.14 61.54
N PHE A 482 -54.48 -4.38 62.47
CA PHE A 482 -54.64 -3.53 63.65
C PHE A 482 -53.38 -3.50 64.54
N PRO A 483 -52.71 -4.62 64.87
CA PRO A 483 -51.52 -4.58 65.71
C PRO A 483 -50.32 -3.92 65.04
N GLU A 484 -50.06 -4.19 63.75
CA GLU A 484 -48.92 -3.57 63.05
C GLU A 484 -49.13 -2.06 62.91
N HIS A 485 -50.32 -1.62 62.49
CA HIS A 485 -50.60 -0.20 62.34
C HIS A 485 -50.72 0.53 63.69
N MET A 486 -51.27 -0.10 64.73
CA MET A 486 -51.24 0.48 66.08
C MET A 486 -49.82 0.59 66.62
N SER A 487 -48.96 -0.42 66.44
CA SER A 487 -47.56 -0.31 66.89
C SER A 487 -46.81 0.83 66.19
N ARG A 488 -47.04 1.02 64.88
CA ARG A 488 -46.50 2.17 64.13
C ARG A 488 -47.08 3.50 64.61
N LEU A 489 -48.37 3.56 64.92
CA LEU A 489 -49.02 4.77 65.43
C LEU A 489 -48.52 5.12 66.84
N THR A 490 -48.37 4.12 67.72
CA THR A 490 -47.77 4.28 69.05
C THR A 490 -46.33 4.77 68.92
N HIS A 491 -45.52 4.16 68.04
CA HIS A 491 -44.15 4.63 67.80
C HIS A 491 -44.09 6.06 67.22
N LEU A 492 -45.04 6.45 66.37
CA LEU A 492 -45.15 7.82 65.89
C LEU A 492 -45.53 8.78 67.04
N SER A 493 -46.48 8.37 67.89
CA SER A 493 -46.90 9.12 69.08
C SER A 493 -45.74 9.32 70.05
N ASP A 494 -44.94 8.28 70.30
CA ASP A 494 -43.75 8.36 71.16
C ASP A 494 -42.68 9.28 70.56
N ARG A 495 -42.50 9.26 69.23
CA ARG A 495 -41.60 10.19 68.54
C ARG A 495 -42.09 11.63 68.64
N VAL A 496 -43.39 11.87 68.50
CA VAL A 496 -43.97 13.21 68.65
C VAL A 496 -43.82 13.70 70.08
N ALA A 497 -44.14 12.88 71.09
CA ALA A 497 -43.94 13.21 72.51
C ALA A 497 -42.46 13.50 72.84
N ASN A 498 -41.53 12.74 72.26
CA ASN A 498 -40.09 13.01 72.40
C ASN A 498 -39.70 14.35 71.76
N ILE A 499 -40.19 14.68 70.56
CA ILE A 499 -39.95 15.97 69.91
C ILE A 499 -40.55 17.10 70.75
N GLU A 500 -41.77 16.94 71.25
CA GLU A 500 -42.42 17.93 72.12
C GLU A 500 -41.65 18.13 73.43
N SER A 501 -41.06 17.07 74.01
CA SER A 501 -40.18 17.19 75.17
C SER A 501 -38.86 17.91 74.85
N LEU A 502 -38.32 17.71 73.64
CA LEU A 502 -37.10 18.35 73.16
C LEU A 502 -37.32 19.85 72.87
N VAL A 503 -38.50 20.19 72.33
CA VAL A 503 -38.89 21.56 72.01
C VAL A 503 -39.41 22.30 73.25
N GLY A 504 -40.01 21.60 74.21
CA GLY A 504 -40.58 22.17 75.43
C GLY A 504 -39.57 22.56 76.51
N ASN A 505 -38.32 22.09 76.43
CA ASN A 505 -37.31 22.34 77.48
C ASN A 505 -36.22 23.36 77.12
N ASP A 506 -36.17 23.86 75.88
CA ASP A 506 -35.20 24.88 75.44
C ASP A 506 -35.75 26.32 75.49
N GLY A 507 -36.94 26.48 76.08
CA GLY A 507 -37.53 27.76 76.45
C GLY A 507 -36.79 28.45 77.59
N ASN A 508 -35.46 28.62 77.53
CA ASN A 508 -34.80 29.69 78.29
C ASN A 508 -33.36 30.09 77.91
N LYS A 509 -32.75 29.62 76.81
CA LYS A 509 -31.40 30.14 76.46
C LYS A 509 -31.23 30.48 74.97
N LYS A 510 -31.16 31.80 74.76
CA LYS A 510 -30.48 32.53 73.67
C LYS A 510 -31.24 32.69 72.35
N ARG A 511 -32.24 33.57 72.43
CA ARG A 511 -32.63 34.46 71.34
C ARG A 511 -31.50 35.49 71.10
N ARG A 512 -30.72 35.35 70.03
CA ARG A 512 -30.00 36.48 69.40
C ARG A 512 -29.85 36.21 67.90
N LEU A 513 -30.50 37.09 67.13
CA LEU A 513 -30.14 37.58 65.80
C LEU A 513 -29.74 36.54 64.75
N VAL A 514 -30.52 36.43 63.67
CA VAL A 514 -30.37 37.34 62.51
C VAL A 514 -31.66 37.24 61.68
N GLU A 515 -32.33 38.38 61.53
CA GLU A 515 -33.36 38.63 60.54
C GLU A 515 -32.72 38.68 59.15
N HIS A 516 -33.26 37.93 58.20
CA HIS A 516 -33.36 38.20 56.75
C HIS A 516 -34.08 36.96 56.21
N GLY A 517 -35.35 36.95 55.83
CA GLY A 517 -36.03 37.82 54.88
C GLY A 517 -36.59 36.90 53.77
N SER A 518 -37.85 37.09 53.38
CA SER A 518 -38.61 36.34 52.37
C SER A 518 -39.29 35.07 52.90
N SER A 519 -40.56 35.05 53.34
CA SER A 519 -41.80 35.61 52.80
C SER A 519 -42.15 35.13 51.38
N ALA A 520 -42.63 33.90 51.27
CA ALA A 520 -43.84 33.54 50.53
C ALA A 520 -44.07 32.03 50.61
N PHE A 521 -45.26 31.64 51.09
CA PHE A 521 -46.00 30.37 50.93
C PHE A 521 -46.70 29.95 52.23
N GLN A 522 -47.62 30.81 52.67
CA GLN A 522 -48.78 30.40 53.47
C GLN A 522 -50.01 30.73 52.66
N SER A 523 -50.73 29.71 52.19
CA SER A 523 -52.16 29.71 51.91
C SER A 523 -52.46 28.51 51.01
N LEU A 524 -52.76 27.34 51.59
CA LEU A 524 -53.86 26.46 51.15
C LEU A 524 -53.93 25.15 51.98
N VAL A 525 -54.20 25.22 53.28
CA VAL A 525 -54.88 24.10 53.96
C VAL A 525 -55.76 24.68 55.07
N ASN A 526 -56.99 25.00 54.69
CA ASN A 526 -58.14 24.99 55.58
C ASN A 526 -59.35 24.60 54.73
N ARG A 527 -59.55 23.28 54.60
CA ARG A 527 -60.87 22.66 54.47
C ARG A 527 -60.80 21.19 54.81
#